data_AF-A0A142X8U9-F1
#
_entry.id   AF-A0A142X8U9-F1
#
_cell.length_a   1.000
_cell.length_b   1.000
_cell.length_c   1.000
_cell.angle_alpha   90.00
_cell.angle_beta   90.00
_cell.angle_gamma   90.00
#
_symmetry.space_group_name_H-M   'P 1'
#
loop_
_entity.id
_entity.type
_entity.pdbx_description
1 polymer ?
#
loop_
_entity_poly.entity_id
_entity_poly.type
_entity_poly.pdbx_seq_one_letter_code
_entity_poly.pdbx_strand_id
1 'polypeptide(L)'
;MPAIAYALEAPACLVFDGRKADVGATVYRALALLANKGGSAPITEICQDVWNVPEVARRSVHSLVHRVNEKLDAVGCDLRCAVDGPEMRLY
;
A
#
# COMPACT_ATOMS: atom_id res chain seq x y z
N MET A 1 1.51 -18.82 1.86
CA MET A 1 1.69 -17.37 2.09
C MET A 1 0.67 -17.00 3.15
N PRO A 2 1.06 -16.52 4.35
CA PRO A 2 0.07 -16.14 5.36
C PRO A 2 -0.80 -15.03 4.75
N ALA A 3 -2.11 -15.27 4.70
CA ALA A 3 -3.08 -14.23 4.41
C ALA A 3 -2.99 -13.25 5.57
N ILE A 4 -2.18 -12.21 5.39
CA ILE A 4 -2.09 -11.07 6.30
C ILE A 4 -3.54 -10.59 6.48
N ALA A 5 -4.12 -10.84 7.65
CA ALA A 5 -5.50 -10.52 7.94
C ALA A 5 -5.61 -9.02 8.22
N TYR A 6 -5.71 -8.22 7.16
CA TYR A 6 -6.00 -6.80 7.25
C TYR A 6 -7.41 -6.51 6.75
N ALA A 7 -8.13 -5.63 7.45
CA ALA A 7 -9.42 -5.10 7.02
C ALA A 7 -9.28 -3.60 6.77
N LEU A 8 -9.85 -3.12 5.67
CA LEU A 8 -9.83 -1.72 5.28
C LEU A 8 -11.18 -1.11 5.68
N GLU A 9 -11.17 -0.20 6.65
CA GLU A 9 -12.35 0.54 7.09
C GLU A 9 -12.31 1.99 6.59
N ALA A 10 -13.42 2.47 6.05
CA ALA A 10 -13.54 3.87 5.66
C ALA A 10 -13.76 4.78 6.90
N PRO A 11 -13.21 6.01 6.91
CA PRO A 11 -12.25 6.56 5.95
C PRO A 11 -10.80 6.29 6.40
N ALA A 12 -10.00 5.62 5.57
CA ALA A 12 -8.54 5.52 5.70
C ALA A 12 -7.97 4.75 6.92
N CYS A 13 -8.76 3.88 7.55
CA CYS A 13 -8.30 3.04 8.64
C CYS A 13 -7.85 1.67 8.13
N LEU A 14 -6.59 1.32 8.39
CA LEU A 14 -6.12 -0.05 8.27
C LEU A 14 -6.34 -0.76 9.61
N VAL A 15 -7.05 -1.89 9.60
CA VAL A 15 -7.14 -2.81 10.72
C VAL A 15 -6.12 -3.91 10.49
N PHE A 16 -5.08 -3.98 11.30
CA PHE A 16 -4.11 -5.07 11.26
C PHE A 16 -3.98 -5.67 12.66
N ASP A 17 -4.16 -6.99 12.78
CA ASP A 17 -4.10 -7.70 14.07
C ASP A 17 -5.01 -7.07 15.16
N GLY A 18 -6.18 -6.58 14.74
CA GLY A 18 -7.15 -5.91 15.63
C GLY A 18 -6.81 -4.44 15.99
N ARG A 19 -5.72 -3.87 15.47
CA ARG A 19 -5.35 -2.46 15.68
C ARG A 19 -5.83 -1.60 14.52
N LYS A 20 -6.58 -0.53 14.84
CA LYS A 20 -7.01 0.50 13.87
C LYS A 20 -5.95 1.58 13.75
N ALA A 21 -5.53 1.85 12.53
CA ALA A 21 -4.48 2.81 12.20
C ALA A 21 -4.92 3.76 11.09
N ASP A 22 -4.86 5.07 11.32
CA ASP A 22 -5.04 6.05 10.25
C ASP A 22 -3.78 6.09 9.38
N VAL A 23 -3.87 5.50 8.19
CA VAL A 23 -2.79 5.49 7.20
C VAL A 23 -2.95 6.62 6.18
N GLY A 24 -4.08 7.33 6.20
CA GLY A 24 -4.47 8.35 5.23
C GLY A 24 -4.97 7.76 3.91
N ALA A 25 -5.80 8.55 3.22
CA ALA A 25 -6.59 8.10 2.07
C ALA A 25 -5.78 7.48 0.92
N THR A 26 -4.58 8.01 0.66
CA THR A 26 -3.73 7.53 -0.44
C THR A 26 -3.12 6.17 -0.14
N VAL A 27 -2.62 5.96 1.09
CA VAL A 27 -2.08 4.65 1.49
C VAL A 27 -3.19 3.62 1.58
N TYR A 28 -4.34 4.01 2.13
CA TYR A 28 -5.54 3.17 2.15
C TYR A 28 -5.92 2.70 0.74
N ARG A 29 -5.93 3.60 -0.26
CA ARG A 29 -6.23 3.25 -1.65
C ARG A 29 -5.20 2.29 -2.26
N ALA A 30 -3.90 2.51 -2.02
CA ALA A 30 -2.85 1.58 -2.47
C ALA A 30 -3.05 0.18 -1.87
N LEU A 31 -3.28 0.12 -0.57
CA LEU A 31 -3.50 -1.15 0.13
C LEU A 31 -4.79 -1.82 -0.33
N ALA A 32 -5.87 -1.08 -0.56
CA ALA A 32 -7.13 -1.60 -1.09
C ALA A 32 -6.97 -2.18 -2.49
N LEU A 33 -6.22 -1.52 -3.36
CA LEU A 33 -5.95 -2.02 -4.71
C LEU A 33 -5.11 -3.31 -4.66
N LEU A 34 -4.06 -3.32 -3.84
CA LEU A 34 -3.23 -4.50 -3.59
C LEU A 34 -4.07 -5.66 -3.03
N ALA A 35 -4.96 -5.39 -2.08
CA ALA A 35 -5.88 -6.38 -1.49
C ALA A 35 -6.80 -7.02 -2.51
N ASN A 36 -7.44 -6.20 -3.35
CA ASN A 36 -8.32 -6.67 -4.41
C ASN A 36 -7.59 -7.55 -5.43
N LYS A 37 -6.28 -7.35 -5.60
CA LYS A 37 -5.42 -8.11 -6.53
C LYS A 37 -4.68 -9.27 -5.86
N GLY A 38 -4.94 -9.56 -4.58
CA GLY A 38 -4.33 -10.69 -3.87
C GLY A 38 -2.94 -10.40 -3.29
N GLY A 39 -2.58 -9.13 -3.06
CA GLY A 39 -1.33 -8.70 -2.43
C GLY A 39 -0.23 -8.27 -3.40
N SER A 40 -0.49 -8.26 -4.71
CA SER A 40 0.43 -7.81 -5.76
C SER A 40 -0.33 -6.99 -6.80
N ALA A 41 0.20 -5.83 -7.20
CA ALA A 41 -0.37 -5.07 -8.30
C ALA A 41 0.72 -4.35 -9.10
N PRO A 42 0.52 -4.14 -10.41
CA PRO A 42 1.46 -3.42 -11.23
C PRO A 42 1.60 -1.97 -10.75
N ILE A 43 2.85 -1.52 -10.65
CA ILE A 43 3.20 -0.16 -10.19
C ILE A 43 2.50 0.92 -11.00
N THR A 44 2.31 0.67 -12.29
CA THR A 44 1.66 1.59 -13.23
C THR A 44 0.21 1.85 -12.84
N GLU A 45 -0.53 0.78 -12.51
CA GLU A 45 -1.92 0.85 -12.04
C GLU A 45 -1.98 1.58 -10.70
N ILE A 46 -1.06 1.29 -9.77
CA ILE A 46 -0.97 2.00 -8.49
C ILE A 46 -0.68 3.50 -8.70
N CYS A 47 0.27 3.84 -9.57
CA CYS A 47 0.62 5.24 -9.84
C CYS A 47 -0.54 6.01 -10.45
N GLN A 48 -1.25 5.41 -11.41
CA GLN A 48 -2.38 6.05 -12.07
C GLN A 48 -3.62 6.12 -11.17
N ASP A 49 -4.00 5.01 -10.53
CA ASP A 49 -5.27 4.86 -9.82
C ASP A 49 -5.23 5.47 -8.41
N VAL A 50 -4.08 5.37 -7.73
CA VAL A 50 -3.91 5.83 -6.34
C VAL A 50 -3.36 7.24 -6.27
N TRP A 51 -2.25 7.47 -6.99
CA TRP A 51 -1.49 8.71 -6.87
C TRP A 51 -1.67 9.68 -8.05
N ASN A 52 -2.38 9.27 -9.10
CA ASN A 52 -2.58 10.03 -10.32
C ASN A 52 -1.26 10.60 -10.91
N VAL A 53 -0.15 9.84 -10.79
CA VAL A 53 1.17 10.22 -11.31
C VAL A 53 1.41 9.53 -12.65
N PRO A 54 1.90 10.26 -13.66
CA PRO A 54 2.25 9.66 -14.94
C PRO A 54 3.41 8.67 -14.80
N GLU A 55 3.40 7.62 -15.64
CA GLU A 55 4.32 6.48 -15.59
C GLU A 55 5.82 6.85 -15.60
N VAL A 56 6.16 8.00 -16.17
CA VAL A 56 7.52 8.57 -16.17
C VAL A 56 8.06 8.86 -14.76
N ALA A 57 7.20 8.91 -13.75
CA ALA A 57 7.58 9.04 -12.34
C ALA A 57 7.97 7.71 -11.69
N ARG A 58 8.33 6.66 -12.44
CA ARG A 58 8.81 5.37 -11.89
C ARG A 58 9.90 5.52 -10.81
N ARG A 59 10.77 6.54 -10.90
CA ARG A 59 11.75 6.83 -9.82
C ARG A 59 11.08 7.28 -8.51
N SER A 60 9.96 7.99 -8.58
CA SER A 60 9.17 8.40 -7.42
C SER A 60 8.44 7.23 -6.77
N VAL A 61 8.24 6.10 -7.46
CA VAL A 61 7.57 4.92 -6.91
C VAL A 61 8.31 4.37 -5.70
N HIS A 62 9.65 4.29 -5.76
CA HIS A 62 10.44 3.89 -4.60
C HIS A 62 10.22 4.85 -3.42
N SER A 63 10.11 6.15 -3.67
CA SER A 63 9.77 7.13 -2.63
C SER A 63 8.32 6.98 -2.12
N LEU A 64 7.38 6.58 -2.97
CA LEU A 64 6.00 6.31 -2.58
C LEU A 64 5.90 5.07 -1.70
N VAL A 65 6.55 3.98 -2.08
CA VAL A 65 6.68 2.74 -1.31
C VAL A 65 7.35 3.03 0.03
N HIS A 66 8.42 3.83 0.03
CA HIS A 66 9.06 4.26 1.27
C HIS A 66 8.09 5.02 2.18
N ARG A 67 7.34 5.99 1.63
CA ARG A 67 6.35 6.77 2.38
C ARG A 67 5.19 5.91 2.90
N VAL A 68 4.77 4.88 2.15
CA VAL A 68 3.77 3.90 2.62
C VAL A 68 4.33 3.12 3.80
N ASN A 69 5.55 2.60 3.70
CA ASN A 69 6.21 1.89 4.80
C ASN A 69 6.42 2.78 6.02
N GLU A 70 6.85 4.03 5.86
CA GLU A 70 6.99 4.98 6.98
C GLU A 70 5.65 5.21 7.69
N LYS A 71 4.55 5.31 6.94
CA LYS A 71 3.22 5.44 7.54
C LYS A 71 2.78 4.17 8.25
N LEU A 72 3.05 3.00 7.68
CA LEU A 72 2.76 1.71 8.30
C LEU A 72 3.58 1.51 9.59
N ASP A 73 4.85 1.91 9.58
CA ASP A 73 5.74 1.89 10.74
C ASP A 73 5.26 2.87 11.83
N ALA A 74 4.87 4.08 11.44
CA ALA A 74 4.34 5.10 12.35
C ALA A 74 3.06 4.66 13.09
N VAL A 75 2.28 3.75 12.48
CA VAL A 75 1.08 3.19 13.10
C VAL A 75 1.32 1.83 13.77
N GLY A 76 2.57 1.36 13.80
CA GLY A 76 2.95 0.08 14.40
C GLY A 76 2.40 -1.14 13.65
N CYS A 77 2.18 -1.00 12.34
CA CYS A 77 1.78 -2.10 11.47
C CYS A 77 3.03 -2.82 10.94
N ASP A 78 3.07 -4.15 11.07
CA ASP A 78 4.19 -4.96 10.59
C ASP A 78 4.17 -5.17 9.07
N LEU A 79 3.07 -4.77 8.42
CA LEU A 79 2.87 -4.84 6.98
C LEU A 79 3.94 -4.02 6.27
N ARG A 80 4.63 -4.62 5.30
CA ARG A 80 5.56 -3.90 4.42
C ARG A 80 5.16 -3.99 2.99
N CYS A 81 5.50 -2.95 2.24
CA CYS A 81 5.39 -2.94 0.80
C CYS A 81 6.78 -2.87 0.18
N ALA A 82 7.00 -3.65 -0.88
CA ALA A 82 8.21 -3.56 -1.66
C ALA A 82 7.89 -3.60 -3.16
N VAL A 83 8.82 -3.09 -3.94
CA VAL A 83 8.78 -3.16 -5.40
C VAL A 83 9.58 -4.38 -5.84
N ASP A 84 8.92 -5.28 -6.57
CA ASP A 84 9.51 -6.47 -7.16
C ASP A 84 9.40 -6.35 -8.69
N GLY A 85 10.42 -5.73 -9.29
CA GLY A 85 10.42 -5.42 -10.72
C GLY A 85 9.33 -4.40 -11.12
N PRO A 86 8.38 -4.74 -12.01
CA PRO A 86 7.27 -3.86 -12.40
C PRO A 86 6.06 -3.92 -11.46
N GLU A 87 6.09 -4.77 -10.42
CA GLU A 87 5.00 -4.98 -9.49
C GLU A 87 5.34 -4.45 -8.08
N MET A 88 4.31 -4.03 -7.35
CA MET A 88 4.38 -3.72 -5.93
C MET A 88 3.71 -4.86 -5.17
N ARG A 89 4.37 -5.35 -4.12
CA ARG A 89 3.93 -6.49 -3.31
C ARG A 89 3.89 -6.14 -1.84
N LEU A 90 2.89 -6.70 -1.15
CA LEU A 90 2.78 -6.66 0.30
C LEU A 90 3.46 -7.89 0.91
N TYR A 91 4.19 -7.66 2.00
CA TYR A 91 4.95 -8.64 2.78
C TYR A 91 4.55 -8.57 4.25
#